data_AF-A0A2E2UCC4-F1
#
_entry.id   AF-A0A2E2UCC4-F1
#
_cell.length_a   1.000
_cell.length_b   1.000
_cell.length_c   1.000
_cell.angle_alpha   90.00
_cell.angle_beta   90.00
_cell.angle_gamma   90.00
#
_symmetry.space_group_name_H-M   'P 1'
#
loop_
_entity.id
_entity.type
_entity.pdbx_description
1 polymer ?
#
loop_
_entity_poly.entity_id
_entity_poly.type
_entity_poly.pdbx_seq_one_letter_code
_entity_poly.pdbx_strand_id
1 'polypeptide(L)' 'MEQHDYQLFLAVKNIDHAKTKVKHPQTNGIVERFHKAILNEFHQVAFRKRIYDSLEMLQKKHRGLA' A
#
# COMPACT_ATOMS: atom_id res chain seq x y z
N MET A 1 8.04 13.83 21.50
CA MET A 1 7.16 13.05 20.59
C MET A 1 7.97 11.82 20.21
N GLU A 2 7.52 10.66 20.71
CA GLU A 2 8.31 9.44 20.81
C GLU A 2 8.80 8.94 19.45
N GLN A 3 10.11 8.72 19.36
CA GLN A 3 10.81 8.33 18.13
C GLN A 3 10.59 6.85 17.77
N HIS A 4 9.76 6.12 18.53
CA HIS A 4 9.73 4.65 18.55
C HIS A 4 8.34 4.00 18.57
N ASP A 5 7.25 4.74 18.36
CA ASP A 5 5.87 4.18 18.40
C ASP A 5 5.67 3.01 17.44
N TYR A 6 6.29 3.06 16.26
CA TYR A 6 6.23 1.99 15.28
C TYR A 6 6.93 0.71 15.77
N GLN A 7 8.15 0.83 16.32
CA GLN A 7 8.88 -0.32 16.84
C GLN A 7 8.21 -0.89 18.09
N LEU A 8 7.65 -0.04 18.96
CA LEU A 8 6.90 -0.46 20.13
C LEU A 8 5.63 -1.22 19.71
N PHE A 9 4.89 -0.73 18.72
CA PHE A 9 3.73 -1.42 18.18
C PHE A 9 4.09 -2.83 17.67
N LEU A 10 5.17 -2.93 16.90
CA LEU A 10 5.64 -4.23 16.39
C LEU A 10 6.01 -5.19 17.52
N ALA A 11 6.73 -4.70 18.53
CA ALA A 11 7.12 -5.49 19.70
C ALA A 11 5.90 -5.97 20.51
N VAL A 12 4.95 -5.06 20.80
CA VAL A 12 3.71 -5.38 21.53
C VAL A 12 2.84 -6.36 20.75
N LYS A 13 2.85 -6.30 19.41
CA LYS A 13 2.09 -7.19 18.54
C LYS A 13 2.83 -8.47 18.15
N ASN A 14 4.05 -8.68 18.64
CA ASN A 14 4.90 -9.81 18.31
C ASN A 14 5.10 -9.99 16.79
N ILE A 15 5.40 -8.88 16.11
CA ILE A 15 5.63 -8.83 14.65
C ILE A 15 7.12 -8.63 14.40
N ASP A 16 7.74 -9.63 13.75
CA ASP A 16 9.13 -9.53 13.32
C ASP A 16 9.30 -8.45 12.23
N HIS A 17 10.36 -7.66 12.35
CA HIS A 17 10.64 -6.57 11.41
C HIS A 17 12.07 -6.64 10.88
N ALA A 18 12.19 -6.63 9.54
CA ALA A 18 13.47 -6.57 8.84
C ALA A 18 13.45 -5.43 7.82
N LYS A 19 14.61 -4.78 7.63
CA LYS A 19 14.81 -3.75 6.60
C LYS A 19 15.57 -4.32 5.42
N THR A 20 15.09 -4.05 4.21
CA THR A 20 15.73 -4.44 2.96
C THR A 20 16.34 -3.22 2.27
N LYS A 21 17.38 -3.43 1.46
CA LYS A 21 17.93 -2.38 0.61
C LYS A 21 16.94 -2.00 -0.49
N VAL A 22 16.87 -0.71 -0.82
CA VAL A 22 16.07 -0.20 -1.93
C VAL A 22 16.61 -0.75 -3.25
N LYS A 23 15.73 -1.03 -4.22
CA LYS A 23 16.08 -1.58 -5.56
C LYS A 23 16.81 -2.92 -5.51
N HIS A 24 16.43 -3.80 -4.58
CA HIS A 24 16.97 -5.16 -4.49
C HIS A 24 15.91 -6.18 -4.96
N PRO A 25 15.97 -6.68 -6.22
CA PRO A 25 14.88 -7.45 -6.82
C PRO A 25 14.49 -8.71 -6.04
N GLN A 26 15.46 -9.36 -5.40
CA GLN A 26 15.22 -10.60 -4.66
C GLN A 26 14.49 -10.39 -3.33
N THR A 27 14.66 -9.23 -2.69
CA THR A 27 14.09 -8.96 -1.36
C THR A 27 12.93 -7.95 -1.40
N ASN A 28 12.87 -7.08 -2.41
CA ASN A 28 11.84 -6.06 -2.57
C ASN A 28 10.98 -6.23 -3.84
N GLY A 29 11.29 -7.19 -4.71
CA GLY A 29 10.66 -7.30 -6.03
C GLY A 29 9.16 -7.59 -5.99
N ILE A 30 8.66 -8.27 -4.94
CA ILE A 30 7.22 -8.52 -4.78
C ILE A 30 6.47 -7.21 -4.55
N VAL A 31 6.92 -6.39 -3.61
CA VAL A 31 6.32 -5.10 -3.29
C VAL A 31 6.37 -4.17 -4.51
N GLU A 32 7.50 -4.14 -5.21
CA GLU A 32 7.65 -3.34 -6.44
C GLU A 32 6.68 -3.78 -7.55
N ARG A 33 6.50 -5.09 -7.77
CA ARG A 33 5.51 -5.60 -8.73
C ARG A 33 4.08 -5.32 -8.27
N PHE A 34 3.79 -5.46 -6.98
CA PHE A 34 2.48 -5.16 -6.42
C PHE A 34 2.09 -3.68 -6.63
N HIS A 35 3.03 -2.74 -6.40
CA HIS A 35 2.79 -1.33 -6.70
C HIS A 35 2.46 -1.07 -8.18
N LYS A 36 3.15 -1.78 -9.10
CA LYS A 36 2.85 -1.69 -10.54
C LYS A 36 1.48 -2.28 -10.88
N ALA A 37 1.11 -3.40 -10.26
CA ALA A 37 -0.20 -4.03 -10.45
C ALA A 37 -1.34 -3.09 -10.00
N ILE A 38 -1.26 -2.51 -8.78
CA ILE A 38 -2.24 -1.53 -8.31
C ILE A 38 -2.36 -0.35 -9.29
N LEU A 39 -1.24 0.17 -9.77
CA LEU A 39 -1.25 1.28 -10.72
C LEU A 39 -1.98 0.93 -12.02
N ASN A 40 -1.63 -0.20 -12.64
CA ASN A 40 -2.14 -0.59 -13.95
C ASN A 40 -3.58 -1.08 -13.90
N GLU A 41 -3.91 -1.90 -12.92
CA GLU A 41 -5.21 -2.59 -12.83
C GLU A 41 -6.25 -1.73 -12.12
N PHE A 42 -5.87 -1.00 -11.06
CA PHE A 42 -6.80 -0.18 -10.30
C PHE A 42 -6.75 1.29 -10.71
N HIS A 43 -5.63 1.99 -10.49
CA HIS A 43 -5.60 3.45 -10.65
C HIS A 43 -5.91 3.89 -12.08
N GLN A 44 -5.22 3.35 -13.08
CA GLN A 44 -5.46 3.72 -14.48
C GLN A 44 -6.89 3.42 -14.94
N VAL A 45 -7.50 2.33 -14.46
CA VAL A 45 -8.88 1.99 -14.83
C VAL A 45 -9.88 2.85 -14.08
N ALA A 46 -9.66 3.09 -12.78
CA ALA A 46 -10.56 3.85 -11.93
C ALA A 46 -10.63 5.31 -12.38
N PHE A 47 -9.49 5.95 -12.62
CA PHE A 47 -9.38 7.37 -12.92
C PHE A 47 -9.67 7.71 -14.39
N ARG A 48 -9.53 6.76 -15.33
CA ARG A 48 -10.03 6.97 -16.71
C ARG A 48 -11.56 6.97 -16.81
N LYS A 49 -12.24 6.22 -15.93
CA LYS A 49 -13.70 6.06 -15.99
C LYS A 49 -14.47 7.17 -15.29
N ARG A 50 -13.89 7.80 -14.26
CA ARG A 50 -14.56 8.78 -13.42
C ARG A 50 -13.53 9.67 -12.71
N ILE A 51 -13.84 10.94 -12.56
CA ILE A 51 -13.13 11.86 -11.66
C ILE A 51 -13.70 11.67 -10.25
N TYR A 52 -12.82 11.51 -9.26
CA TYR A 52 -13.21 11.40 -7.85
C TYR A 52 -12.80 12.67 -7.14
N ASP A 53 -13.77 13.38 -6.58
CA ASP A 53 -13.53 14.66 -5.92
C ASP A 53 -13.13 14.47 -4.44
N SER A 54 -13.27 13.25 -3.91
CA SER A 54 -12.83 12.91 -2.55
C SER A 54 -12.34 11.45 -2.45
N LEU A 55 -11.55 11.18 -1.40
CA LEU A 55 -11.08 9.83 -1.10
C LEU A 55 -12.22 8.88 -0.76
N GLU A 56 -13.25 9.35 -0.06
CA GLU A 56 -14.42 8.54 0.33
C GLU A 56 -15.17 8.02 -0.90
N MET A 57 -15.27 8.85 -1.94
CA MET A 57 -15.90 8.49 -3.19
C MET A 57 -15.12 7.39 -3.93
N LEU A 58 -13.78 7.47 -3.92
CA LEU A 58 -12.91 6.44 -4.45
C LEU A 58 -13.02 5.14 -3.63
N GLN A 59 -13.03 5.24 -2.30
CA GLN A 59 -13.15 4.09 -1.39
C GLN A 59 -14.51 3.39 -1.50
N LYS A 60 -15.61 4.14 -1.65
CA LYS A 60 -16.95 3.56 -1.86
C LYS A 60 -17.01 2.70 -3.11
N LYS A 61 -16.32 3.13 -4.19
CA LYS A 61 -16.19 2.32 -5.41
C LYS A 61 -15.40 1.03 -5.16
N HIS A 62 -14.33 1.09 -4.38
CA HIS A 62 -13.52 -0.09 -4.07
C HIS A 62 -14.27 -1.09 -3.18
N ARG A 63 -14.99 -0.62 -2.15
CA ARG A 63 -15.75 -1.47 -1.22
C ARG A 63 -16.95 -2.18 -1.86
N GLY A 64 -17.47 -1.68 -2.99
CA GLY A 64 -18.58 -2.33 -3.71
C GLY A 64 -18.16 -3.48 -4.63
N LEU A 65 -16.86 -3.81 -4.71
CA LEU A 65 -16.31 -4.91 -5.52
C LEU A 65 -15.86 -6.11 -4.68
N ALA A 66 -15.96 -6.04 -3.35
CA ALA A 66 -15.58 -7.10 -2.41
C ALA A 66 -16.81 -7.73 -1.75
#